data_AF-A0A3B9JK32-F1
#
_entry.id   AF-A0A3B9JK32-F1
#
_cell.length_a   1.000
_cell.length_b   1.000
_cell.length_c   1.000
_cell.angle_alpha   90.00
_cell.angle_beta   90.00
_cell.angle_gamma   90.00
#
_symmetry.space_group_name_H-M   'P 1'
#
loop_
_entity.id
_entity.type
_entity.pdbx_description
1 polymer ?
#
loop_
_entity_poly.entity_id
_entity_poly.type
_entity_poly.pdbx_seq_one_letter_code
_entity_poly.pdbx_strand_id
1 'polypeptide(L)'
;MSAIKKLESVLRDMIKVLSEEKAVLIRGDGEALTAITKKKLEYIDKIKAFEDMDLSEAEAVKSLVAEIDALQETNYLLTQQALSFQDHILKALSKSNTSRYNTYSSKGTISGQKEISIVDQSV
;
A
#
# COMPACT_ATOMS: atom_id res chain seq x y z
N MET A 1 -33.19 -0.57 -16.62
CA MET A 1 -32.43 -0.28 -15.38
C MET A 1 -32.09 1.20 -15.36
N SER A 2 -32.43 1.93 -14.29
CA SER A 2 -32.08 3.35 -14.13
C SER A 2 -30.56 3.53 -14.13
N ALA A 3 -30.05 4.61 -14.72
CA ALA A 3 -28.62 4.92 -14.79
C ALA A 3 -27.97 4.96 -13.40
N ILE A 4 -28.70 5.43 -12.39
CA ILE A 4 -28.28 5.44 -10.98
C ILE A 4 -27.98 4.02 -10.46
N LYS A 5 -28.82 3.03 -10.78
CA LYS A 5 -28.59 1.63 -10.36
C LYS A 5 -27.34 1.03 -11.03
N LYS A 6 -27.03 1.45 -12.26
CA LYS A 6 -25.79 1.02 -12.94
C LYS A 6 -24.58 1.62 -12.24
N LEU A 7 -24.62 2.91 -11.91
CA LEU A 7 -23.57 3.58 -11.17
C LEU A 7 -23.35 2.94 -9.79
N GLU A 8 -24.40 2.68 -9.02
CA GLU A 8 -24.30 1.97 -7.73
C GLU A 8 -23.60 0.62 -7.87
N SER A 9 -23.89 -0.15 -8.93
CA SER A 9 -23.22 -1.42 -9.19
C SER A 9 -21.72 -1.22 -9.45
N VAL A 10 -21.36 -0.25 -10.28
CA VAL A 10 -19.97 0.08 -10.60
C VAL A 10 -19.20 0.52 -9.34
N LEU A 11 -19.81 1.33 -8.48
CA LEU A 11 -19.20 1.78 -7.22
C LEU A 11 -19.01 0.63 -6.24
N ARG A 12 -19.98 -0.28 -6.12
CA ARG A 12 -19.83 -1.50 -5.30
C ARG A 12 -18.71 -2.40 -5.81
N ASP A 13 -18.56 -2.52 -7.12
CA ASP A 13 -17.45 -3.30 -7.69
C ASP A 13 -16.10 -2.61 -7.48
N MET A 14 -16.05 -1.26 -7.53
CA MET A 14 -14.86 -0.51 -7.11
C MET A 14 -14.51 -0.78 -5.64
N ILE A 15 -15.47 -0.76 -4.72
CA ILE A 15 -15.24 -1.07 -3.30
C ILE A 15 -14.61 -2.46 -3.12
N LYS A 16 -15.06 -3.47 -3.88
CA LYS A 16 -14.44 -4.81 -3.85
C LYS A 16 -12.98 -4.75 -4.29
N VAL A 17 -12.68 -4.07 -5.40
CA VAL A 17 -11.31 -3.91 -5.90
C VAL A 17 -10.42 -3.20 -4.86
N LEU A 18 -10.92 -2.17 -4.18
CA LEU A 18 -10.17 -1.47 -3.14
C LEU A 18 -9.99 -2.30 -1.86
N SER A 19 -10.96 -3.16 -1.54
CA SER A 19 -10.83 -4.12 -0.45
C SER A 19 -9.80 -5.21 -0.77
N GLU A 20 -9.76 -5.68 -2.03
CA GLU A 20 -8.71 -6.58 -2.52
C GLU A 20 -7.34 -5.90 -2.48
N GLU A 21 -7.26 -4.61 -2.88
CA GLU A 21 -6.03 -3.80 -2.80
C GLU A 21 -5.50 -3.74 -1.37
N LYS A 22 -6.38 -3.46 -0.40
CA LYS A 22 -6.05 -3.46 1.02
C LYS A 22 -5.43 -4.80 1.45
N ALA A 23 -6.07 -5.91 1.09
CA ALA A 23 -5.61 -7.25 1.46
C ALA A 23 -4.24 -7.58 0.83
N VAL A 24 -4.01 -7.14 -0.42
CA VAL A 24 -2.72 -7.31 -1.10
C VAL A 24 -1.62 -6.45 -0.49
N LEU A 25 -1.93 -5.19 -0.16
CA LEU A 25 -1.00 -4.29 0.52
C LEU A 25 -0.57 -4.83 1.88
N ILE A 26 -1.50 -5.39 2.66
CA ILE A 26 -1.19 -6.04 3.95
C ILE A 26 -0.27 -7.25 3.75
N ARG A 27 -0.46 -8.02 2.68
CA ARG A 27 0.41 -9.17 2.36
C ARG A 27 1.76 -8.78 1.77
N GLY A 28 1.94 -7.54 1.33
CA GLY A 28 3.18 -7.07 0.70
C GLY A 28 3.43 -7.67 -0.70
N ASP A 29 2.39 -8.11 -1.41
CA ASP A 29 2.50 -8.73 -2.74
C ASP A 29 2.45 -7.68 -3.86
N GLY A 30 3.63 -7.23 -4.31
CA GLY A 30 3.76 -6.20 -5.35
C GLY A 30 3.31 -6.62 -6.75
N GLU A 31 3.37 -7.91 -7.07
CA GLU A 31 2.92 -8.43 -8.38
C GLU A 31 1.39 -8.38 -8.46
N ALA A 32 0.70 -8.85 -7.42
CA ALA A 32 -0.74 -8.77 -7.33
C ALA A 32 -1.22 -7.30 -7.28
N LEU A 33 -0.46 -6.40 -6.65
CA LEU A 33 -0.80 -4.98 -6.57
C LEU A 33 -0.87 -4.34 -7.97
N THR A 34 0.07 -4.69 -8.85
CA THR A 34 0.10 -4.16 -10.23
C THR A 34 -1.15 -4.55 -11.02
N ALA A 35 -1.64 -5.78 -10.84
CA ALA A 35 -2.87 -6.23 -11.48
C ALA A 35 -4.11 -5.49 -10.95
N ILE A 36 -4.14 -5.21 -9.64
CA ILE A 36 -5.23 -4.46 -9.00
C ILE A 36 -5.24 -3.00 -9.45
N THR A 37 -4.07 -2.34 -9.58
CA THR A 37 -3.98 -0.97 -10.08
C THR A 37 -4.56 -0.85 -11.50
N LYS A 38 -4.32 -1.83 -12.37
CA LYS A 38 -4.92 -1.86 -13.72
C LYS A 38 -6.45 -1.95 -13.66
N LYS A 39 -7.00 -2.86 -12.85
CA LYS A 39 -8.45 -2.97 -12.66
C LYS A 39 -9.06 -1.66 -12.14
N LYS A 40 -8.41 -1.02 -11.18
CA LYS A 40 -8.83 0.28 -10.62
C LYS A 40 -8.94 1.36 -11.69
N LEU A 41 -7.97 1.44 -12.61
CA LEU A 41 -8.03 2.38 -13.75
C LEU A 41 -9.25 2.13 -14.65
N GLU A 42 -9.55 0.88 -14.98
CA GLU A 42 -10.74 0.54 -15.78
C GLU A 42 -12.05 0.97 -15.11
N TYR A 43 -12.15 0.85 -13.79
CA TYR A 43 -13.34 1.29 -13.06
C TYR A 43 -13.43 2.83 -12.97
N ILE A 44 -12.31 3.55 -12.90
CA ILE A 44 -12.30 5.01 -12.97
C ILE A 44 -12.88 5.48 -14.32
N ASP A 45 -12.46 4.86 -15.42
CA ASP A 45 -12.98 5.21 -16.75
C ASP A 45 -14.49 4.90 -16.88
N LYS A 46 -14.95 3.81 -16.27
CA LYS A 46 -16.39 3.49 -16.19
C LYS A 46 -17.16 4.51 -15.35
N ILE A 47 -16.59 5.04 -14.27
CA ILE A 47 -17.24 6.04 -13.41
C ILE A 47 -17.34 7.38 -14.12
N LYS A 48 -16.29 7.79 -14.86
CA LYS A 48 -16.30 9.04 -15.66
C LYS A 48 -17.45 9.09 -16.68
N ALA A 49 -17.89 7.94 -17.20
CA ALA A 49 -19.04 7.87 -18.10
C ALA A 49 -20.37 8.33 -17.46
N PHE A 50 -20.40 8.55 -16.14
CA PHE A 50 -21.57 9.01 -15.38
C PHE A 50 -21.35 10.37 -14.70
N GLU A 51 -20.27 11.11 -15.04
CA GLU A 51 -19.88 12.36 -14.38
C GLU A 51 -20.92 13.48 -14.52
N ASP A 52 -21.65 13.53 -15.65
CA ASP A 52 -22.68 14.54 -15.91
C ASP A 52 -24.06 14.21 -15.30
N MET A 53 -24.18 13.14 -14.49
CA MET A 53 -25.45 12.79 -13.87
C MET A 53 -25.75 13.63 -12.63
N ASP A 54 -27.00 14.07 -12.49
CA ASP A 54 -27.48 14.66 -11.26
C ASP A 54 -27.64 13.57 -10.18
N LEU A 55 -26.83 13.68 -9.12
CA LEU A 55 -26.74 12.76 -8.00
C LEU A 55 -27.31 13.34 -6.71
N SER A 56 -27.93 14.52 -6.77
CA SER A 56 -28.41 15.27 -5.61
C SER A 56 -29.40 14.48 -4.74
N GLU A 57 -30.24 13.63 -5.34
CA GLU A 57 -31.22 12.78 -4.65
C GLU A 57 -30.71 11.35 -4.32
N ALA A 58 -29.50 10.98 -4.76
CA ALA A 58 -28.99 9.60 -4.65
C ALA A 58 -28.16 9.38 -3.37
N GLU A 59 -28.81 9.34 -2.20
CA GLU A 59 -28.14 9.11 -0.90
C GLU A 59 -27.33 7.81 -0.86
N ALA A 60 -27.81 6.74 -1.52
CA ALA A 60 -27.07 5.48 -1.60
C ALA A 60 -25.73 5.63 -2.34
N VAL A 61 -25.67 6.46 -3.39
CA VAL A 61 -24.43 6.74 -4.13
C VAL A 61 -23.47 7.54 -3.26
N LYS A 62 -23.95 8.56 -2.53
CA LYS A 62 -23.12 9.35 -1.60
C LYS A 62 -22.48 8.47 -0.52
N SER A 63 -23.24 7.54 0.05
CA SER A 63 -22.72 6.58 1.03
C SER A 63 -21.61 5.70 0.45
N LEU A 64 -21.77 5.22 -0.80
CA LEU A 64 -20.76 4.39 -1.47
C LEU A 64 -19.49 5.19 -1.79
N VAL A 65 -19.61 6.46 -2.18
CA VAL A 65 -18.47 7.34 -2.42
C VAL A 65 -17.69 7.58 -1.13
N ALA A 66 -18.37 7.86 -0.02
CA ALA A 66 -17.71 8.03 1.27
C ALA A 66 -16.95 6.76 1.72
N GLU A 67 -17.49 5.57 1.45
CA GLU A 67 -16.81 4.31 1.70
C GLU A 67 -15.57 4.12 0.81
N ILE A 68 -15.68 4.48 -0.47
CA ILE A 68 -14.55 4.47 -1.42
C ILE A 68 -13.44 5.40 -0.92
N ASP A 69 -13.77 6.61 -0.48
CA ASP A 69 -12.78 7.58 0.01
C ASP A 69 -12.03 7.05 1.24
N ALA A 70 -12.75 6.49 2.21
CA ALA A 70 -12.15 5.88 3.40
C ALA A 70 -11.23 4.70 3.05
N LEU A 71 -11.62 3.86 2.08
CA LEU A 71 -10.79 2.77 1.61
C LEU A 71 -9.54 3.25 0.86
N GLN A 72 -9.67 4.27 0.01
CA GLN A 72 -8.52 4.87 -0.68
C GLN A 72 -7.52 5.48 0.31
N GLU A 73 -8.01 6.20 1.32
CA GLU A 73 -7.16 6.74 2.39
C GLU A 73 -6.41 5.63 3.12
N THR A 74 -7.12 4.55 3.48
CA THR A 74 -6.50 3.38 4.12
C THR A 74 -5.41 2.76 3.24
N ASN A 75 -5.69 2.53 1.95
CA ASN A 75 -4.73 1.94 1.02
C ASN A 75 -3.53 2.85 0.79
N TYR A 76 -3.74 4.16 0.75
CA TYR A 76 -2.68 5.15 0.68
C TYR A 76 -1.76 5.07 1.91
N LEU A 77 -2.33 5.03 3.12
CA LEU A 77 -1.56 4.92 4.36
C LEU A 77 -0.76 3.61 4.41
N LEU A 78 -1.37 2.48 4.02
CA LEU A 78 -0.65 1.19 3.93
C LEU A 78 0.51 1.25 2.94
N THR A 79 0.33 1.91 1.81
CA THR A 79 1.40 2.12 0.81
C THR A 79 2.53 2.96 1.40
N GLN A 80 2.21 4.07 2.07
CA GLN A 80 3.21 4.92 2.74
C GLN A 80 3.97 4.14 3.83
N GLN A 81 3.26 3.32 4.60
CA GLN A 81 3.87 2.47 5.61
C GLN A 81 4.84 1.46 5.00
N ALA A 82 4.45 0.79 3.92
CA ALA A 82 5.30 -0.17 3.21
C ALA A 82 6.58 0.49 2.66
N LEU A 83 6.45 1.68 2.05
CA LEU A 83 7.59 2.44 1.55
C LEU A 83 8.53 2.89 2.67
N SER A 84 7.98 3.40 3.78
CA SER A 84 8.76 3.80 4.96
C SER A 84 9.53 2.62 5.55
N PHE A 85 8.89 1.46 5.69
CA PHE A 85 9.53 0.25 6.19
C PHE A 85 10.69 -0.21 5.29
N GLN A 86 10.49 -0.20 3.97
CA GLN A 86 11.54 -0.53 3.00
C GLN A 86 12.73 0.46 3.09
N ASP A 87 12.47 1.76 3.20
CA ASP A 87 13.51 2.78 3.38
C ASP A 87 14.29 2.57 4.68
N HIS A 88 13.61 2.24 5.79
CA HIS A 88 14.26 1.93 7.06
C HIS A 88 15.17 0.70 6.97
N ILE A 89 14.74 -0.37 6.30
CA ILE A 89 15.58 -1.55 6.05
C ILE A 89 16.81 -1.19 5.23
N LEU A 90 16.64 -0.45 4.12
CA LEU A 90 17.76 -0.02 3.26
C LEU A 90 18.75 0.87 4.02
N LYS A 91 18.26 1.76 4.89
CA LYS A 91 19.09 2.57 5.78
C LYS A 91 19.85 1.73 6.81
N ALA A 92 19.23 0.71 7.38
CA ALA A 92 19.90 -0.19 8.32
C ALA A 92 21.00 -1.03 7.63
N LEU A 93 20.70 -1.58 6.45
CA LEU A 93 21.66 -2.34 5.65
C LEU A 93 22.85 -1.46 5.21
N SER A 94 22.60 -0.25 4.71
CA SER A 94 23.66 0.67 4.29
C SER A 94 24.55 1.12 5.45
N LYS A 95 23.98 1.40 6.64
CA LYS A 95 24.75 1.69 7.87
C LYS A 95 25.62 0.50 8.33
N SER A 96 25.14 -0.74 8.17
CA SER A 96 25.92 -1.92 8.55
C SER A 96 27.13 -2.16 7.63
N ASN A 97 27.05 -1.75 6.37
CA ASN A 97 28.09 -2.00 5.37
C ASN A 97 29.26 -0.99 5.43
N THR A 98 29.03 0.22 5.97
CA THR A 98 30.09 1.25 6.12
C THR A 98 30.99 1.03 7.36
N SER A 99 30.59 0.17 8.30
CA SER A 99 31.39 -0.19 9.49
C SER A 99 32.47 -1.26 9.23
N ARG A 100 32.48 -1.88 8.04
CA ARG A 100 33.27 -3.08 7.75
C ARG A 100 34.76 -2.88 7.41
N TYR A 101 35.30 -1.65 7.45
CA TYR A 101 36.71 -1.39 7.07
C TYR A 101 37.68 -1.08 8.21
N ASN A 102 37.28 -1.23 9.48
CA ASN A 102 38.21 -1.13 10.62
C ASN A 102 38.55 -2.50 11.22
N THR A 103 38.97 -3.46 10.38
CA THR A 103 39.56 -4.73 10.85
C THR A 103 41.04 -4.63 11.24
N TYR A 104 41.64 -3.45 11.09
CA TYR A 104 42.98 -3.17 11.61
C TYR A 104 42.97 -1.90 12.46
N SER A 105 42.86 -2.07 13.78
CA SER A 105 43.32 -1.05 14.72
C SER A 105 44.84 -0.94 14.60
N SER A 106 45.40 0.28 14.58
CA SER A 106 46.87 0.47 14.60
C SER A 106 47.55 -0.13 15.83
N LYS A 107 46.78 -0.61 16.81
CA LYS A 107 47.22 -1.24 18.06
C LYS A 107 47.06 -2.77 18.11
N GLY A 108 46.74 -3.44 16.99
CA GLY A 108 46.97 -4.89 16.86
C GLY A 108 46.13 -5.83 17.74
N THR A 109 44.93 -5.43 18.18
CA THR A 109 44.02 -6.33 18.90
C THR A 109 42.90 -6.82 17.99
N ILE A 110 42.81 -8.13 17.78
CA ILE A 110 41.71 -8.79 17.08
C ILE A 110 40.51 -8.80 18.02
N SER A 111 39.53 -7.93 17.79
CA SER A 111 38.25 -8.03 18.49
C SER A 111 37.48 -9.22 17.93
N GLY A 112 37.23 -10.20 18.80
CA GLY A 112 36.58 -11.47 18.45
C GLY A 112 35.25 -11.28 17.73
N GLN A 113 34.96 -12.22 16.81
CA GLN A 113 33.72 -12.32 16.06
C GLN A 113 32.52 -12.18 17.00
N LYS A 114 31.77 -11.07 16.88
CA LYS A 114 30.41 -11.01 17.41
C LYS A 114 29.50 -11.64 16.36
N GLU A 115 28.96 -12.81 16.68
CA GLU A 115 27.85 -13.41 15.96
C GLU A 115 26.72 -12.37 15.87
N ILE A 116 26.37 -11.97 14.65
CA ILE A 116 25.26 -11.08 14.40
C ILE A 116 24.00 -11.96 14.45
N SER A 117 23.41 -12.09 15.64
CA SER A 117 22.05 -12.62 15.77
C SER A 117 21.08 -11.57 15.25
N ILE A 118 20.58 -11.76 14.02
CA ILE A 118 19.44 -11.01 13.49
C ILE A 118 18.18 -11.68 14.03
N VAL A 119 17.95 -11.58 15.33
CA VAL A 119 16.66 -11.90 15.94
C VAL A 119 16.23 -10.67 16.69
N ASP A 120 15.35 -9.90 16.07
CA ASP A 120 14.60 -8.83 16.73
C ASP A 120 13.60 -9.48 17.69
N GLN A 121 13.99 -9.61 18.96
CA GLN A 121 13.05 -9.88 20.04
C GLN A 121 12.49 -8.54 20.52
N SER A 122 11.48 -8.05 19.82
CA SER A 122 10.59 -7.02 20.36
C SER A 122 9.45 -7.73 21.10
N VAL A 123 9.32 -7.37 22.38
CA VAL A 123 8.39 -7.90 23.40
C VAL A 123 6.96 -7.46 23.14
#